data_AF-A0A964UME3-F1
#
_entry.id   AF-A0A964UME3-F1
#
_cell.length_a   1.000
_cell.length_b   1.000
_cell.length_c   1.000
_cell.angle_alpha   90.00
_cell.angle_beta   90.00
_cell.angle_gamma   90.00
#
_symmetry.space_group_name_H-M   'P 1'
#
loop_
_entity.id
_entity.type
_entity.pdbx_description
1 polymer ?
#
loop_
_entity_poly.entity_id
_entity_poly.type
_entity_poly.pdbx_seq_one_letter_code
_entity_poly.pdbx_strand_id
1 'polypeptide(L)'
;MRPGDGNHPRPESGGLRIPPPRTSIEDTGRPLPDPPRAPAPVPADLDHKVLKSLLGAWALAACSAEEAAAVELHLGNCGACADEALRLRDAVGLLHPEESLDLDPGLRSRVLAGCLDRRPPRIPVPDWAAPYDAETARLDALLRDFGDGEWHAPVRLKWYEGDRPVNRRTTVAGVIAHLLTVDGLVALALGLDDPLPTAARTALADPSPTARTEAYWNASRFPPTRAVRLPWREQSHTVIRTVSFAGGGASELAVPYGEFALPLRDSLLDRAFECWVHAGDIADAVDYPYEPPAPRHLHRMIDLAARMLPSALAERRRSGLATPAKELVAAGAPGRSLRLEVEGLGGGEWLIALDSPGAAPSEDHEVAHVALDGVEFCRLAAGHVPPQDAAAGQDGDREAIRDVLSAAASLSRM
;
A
#
# COMPACT_ATOMS: atom_id res chain seq x y z
N MET A 1 -49.07 45.53 -5.98
CA MET A 1 -48.95 46.23 -4.69
C MET A 1 -48.19 45.30 -3.74
N ARG A 2 -46.88 45.57 -3.63
CA ARG A 2 -45.88 45.20 -2.60
C ARG A 2 -45.80 43.80 -1.95
N PRO A 3 -44.57 43.24 -1.83
CA PRO A 3 -44.27 42.03 -1.06
C PRO A 3 -44.20 42.34 0.45
N GLY A 4 -44.59 41.38 1.28
CA GLY A 4 -44.43 41.44 2.73
C GLY A 4 -43.20 40.66 3.16
N ASP A 5 -42.18 41.38 3.64
CA ASP A 5 -40.96 40.90 4.27
C ASP A 5 -41.27 39.97 5.46
N GLY A 6 -40.89 38.70 5.34
CA GLY A 6 -40.82 37.74 6.43
C GLY A 6 -39.35 37.49 6.78
N ASN A 7 -38.81 38.34 7.64
CA ASN A 7 -37.45 38.33 8.16
C ASN A 7 -37.12 37.00 8.87
N HIS A 8 -36.45 36.07 8.18
CA HIS A 8 -35.80 34.94 8.84
C HIS A 8 -34.49 35.41 9.50
N PRO A 9 -34.29 35.18 10.81
CA PRO A 9 -33.02 35.51 11.45
C PRO A 9 -31.93 34.61 10.88
N ARG A 10 -30.83 35.23 10.41
CA ARG A 10 -29.58 34.55 10.08
C ARG A 10 -29.16 33.70 11.29
N PRO A 11 -28.75 32.44 11.12
CA PRO A 11 -28.05 31.75 12.19
C PRO A 11 -26.73 32.51 12.40
N GLU A 12 -26.62 33.16 13.55
CA GLU A 12 -25.35 33.64 14.07
C GLU A 12 -24.34 32.49 13.99
N SER A 13 -23.14 32.82 13.54
CA SER A 13 -21.98 31.95 13.52
C SER A 13 -21.78 31.35 14.92
N GLY A 14 -22.36 30.17 15.12
CA GLY A 14 -22.18 29.36 16.31
C GLY A 14 -20.74 28.92 16.36
N GLY A 15 -19.93 29.66 17.10
CA GLY A 15 -18.56 29.29 17.43
C GLY A 15 -18.53 27.83 17.89
N LEU A 16 -17.51 27.11 17.43
CA LEU A 16 -17.22 25.74 17.82
C LEU A 16 -17.38 25.59 19.34
N ARG A 17 -18.36 24.78 19.77
CA ARG A 17 -18.56 24.42 21.20
C ARG A 17 -17.43 23.53 21.75
N ILE A 18 -16.46 23.19 20.92
CA ILE A 18 -15.27 22.40 21.26
C ILE A 18 -14.06 23.22 20.80
N PRO A 19 -13.17 23.66 21.71
CA PRO A 19 -11.94 24.32 21.31
C PRO A 19 -11.14 23.37 20.40
N PRO A 20 -10.53 23.85 19.30
CA PRO A 20 -9.59 23.03 18.56
C PRO A 20 -8.46 22.55 19.51
N PRO A 21 -7.89 21.36 19.26
CA PRO A 21 -6.77 20.86 20.05
C PRO A 21 -5.69 21.94 20.08
N ARG A 22 -5.17 22.22 21.28
CA ARG A 22 -4.12 23.22 21.46
C ARG A 22 -2.92 22.79 20.62
N THR A 23 -2.50 23.61 19.67
CA THR A 23 -1.22 23.44 18.99
C THR A 23 -0.12 23.44 20.03
N SER A 24 0.75 22.43 19.97
CA SER A 24 1.89 22.35 20.88
C SER A 24 2.79 23.57 20.65
N ILE A 25 3.32 24.16 21.73
CA ILE A 25 4.21 25.34 21.65
C ILE A 25 5.43 25.06 20.74
N GLU A 26 5.84 23.79 20.67
CA GLU A 26 6.95 23.27 19.88
C GLU A 26 6.73 23.40 18.36
N ASP A 27 5.49 23.46 17.88
CA ASP A 27 5.16 23.58 16.45
C ASP A 27 5.07 25.03 15.95
N THR A 28 5.25 26.02 16.83
CA THR A 28 5.09 27.45 16.47
C THR A 28 6.39 28.15 16.08
N GLY A 29 7.53 27.46 16.17
CA GLY A 29 8.86 28.01 15.89
C GLY A 29 9.30 29.13 16.85
N ARG A 30 8.57 29.35 17.95
CA ARG A 30 8.90 30.33 18.98
C ARG A 30 9.76 29.67 20.07
N PRO A 31 10.70 30.41 20.70
CA PRO A 31 11.43 29.89 21.85
C PRO A 31 10.45 29.47 22.94
N LEU A 32 10.70 28.30 23.54
CA LEU A 32 9.95 27.82 24.70
C LEU A 32 9.98 28.89 25.80
N PRO A 33 8.84 29.22 26.43
CA PRO A 33 8.83 30.09 27.60
C PRO A 33 9.71 29.50 28.68
N ASP A 34 10.46 30.34 29.39
CA ASP A 34 11.17 29.91 30.59
C ASP A 34 10.20 29.21 31.54
N PRO A 35 10.60 28.09 32.16
CA PRO A 35 9.74 27.36 33.08
C PRO A 35 9.22 28.32 34.16
N PRO A 36 7.93 28.26 34.51
CA PRO A 36 7.38 29.13 35.54
C PRO A 36 8.19 28.95 36.82
N ARG A 37 8.70 30.06 37.35
CA ARG A 37 9.39 30.06 38.64
C ARG A 37 8.46 29.41 39.66
N ALA A 38 8.96 28.37 40.32
CA ALA A 38 8.22 27.65 41.35
C ALA A 38 7.56 28.66 42.31
N PRO A 39 6.24 28.53 42.58
CA PRO A 39 5.61 29.33 43.60
C PRO A 39 6.34 29.16 44.93
N ALA A 40 6.35 30.20 45.75
CA ALA A 40 6.96 30.12 47.07
C ALA A 40 6.28 29.01 47.89
N PRO A 41 7.04 28.24 48.69
CA PRO A 41 6.49 27.12 49.45
C PRO A 41 5.38 27.61 50.37
N VAL A 42 4.21 26.99 50.25
CA VAL A 42 3.11 27.16 51.22
C VAL A 42 3.54 26.50 52.53
N PRO A 43 3.36 27.12 53.71
CA PRO A 43 3.81 26.53 54.98
C PRO A 43 3.21 25.14 55.22
N ALA A 44 4.06 24.23 55.70
CA ALA A 44 3.84 22.80 55.89
C ALA A 44 2.85 22.40 57.02
N ASP A 45 1.91 23.27 57.36
CA ASP A 45 0.88 23.01 58.39
C ASP A 45 -0.52 23.16 57.79
N LEU A 46 -0.81 22.39 56.73
CA LEU A 46 -2.19 22.25 56.26
C LEU A 46 -2.99 21.50 57.32
N ASP A 47 -4.11 22.07 57.75
CA ASP A 47 -5.00 21.44 58.71
C ASP A 47 -5.55 20.12 58.16
N HIS A 48 -5.82 19.15 59.03
CA HIS A 48 -6.32 17.82 58.70
C HIS A 48 -7.54 17.86 57.77
N LYS A 49 -8.43 18.84 57.95
CA LYS A 49 -9.61 19.02 57.10
C LYS A 49 -9.25 19.32 55.64
N VAL A 50 -8.18 20.10 55.41
CA VAL A 50 -7.69 20.44 54.08
C VAL A 50 -7.04 19.21 53.44
N LEU A 51 -6.17 18.52 54.17
CA LEU A 51 -5.51 17.29 53.70
C LEU A 51 -6.53 16.18 53.38
N LYS A 52 -7.57 16.04 54.20
CA LYS A 52 -8.68 15.13 53.95
C LYS A 52 -9.45 15.48 52.67
N SER A 53 -9.63 16.77 52.36
CA SER A 53 -10.29 17.20 51.13
C SER A 53 -9.47 16.94 49.86
N LEU A 54 -8.14 16.85 49.99
CA LEU A 54 -7.22 16.57 48.89
C LEU A 54 -7.13 15.08 48.53
N LEU A 55 -7.64 14.16 49.36
CA LEU A 55 -7.52 12.71 49.13
C LEU A 55 -8.07 12.27 47.77
N GLY A 56 -9.18 12.86 47.31
CA GLY A 56 -9.76 12.56 46.00
C GLY A 56 -8.89 13.03 44.83
N ALA A 57 -8.34 14.24 44.92
CA ALA A 57 -7.42 14.78 43.91
C ALA A 57 -6.09 14.02 43.90
N TRP A 58 -5.59 13.64 45.08
CA TRP A 58 -4.39 12.83 45.23
C TRP A 58 -4.58 11.41 44.65
N ALA A 59 -5.74 10.79 44.87
CA ALA A 59 -6.06 9.48 44.30
C ALA A 59 -6.12 9.50 42.76
N LEU A 60 -6.47 10.64 42.16
CA LEU A 60 -6.50 10.86 40.70
C LEU A 60 -5.17 11.40 40.13
N ALA A 61 -4.11 11.49 40.94
CA ALA A 61 -2.84 12.12 40.56
C ALA A 61 -2.99 13.57 40.03
N ALA A 62 -4.00 14.30 40.52
CA ALA A 62 -4.33 15.65 40.11
C ALA A 62 -3.82 16.75 41.08
N CYS A 63 -3.15 16.35 42.16
CA CYS A 63 -2.48 17.27 43.09
C CYS A 63 -1.18 17.81 42.48
N SER A 64 -0.80 19.03 42.88
CA SER A 64 0.59 19.50 42.70
C SER A 64 1.57 18.63 43.49
N ALA A 65 2.86 18.68 43.14
CA ALA A 65 3.90 17.91 43.82
C ALA A 65 3.98 18.23 45.34
N GLU A 66 3.75 19.48 45.72
CA GLU A 66 3.76 19.92 47.12
C GLU A 66 2.55 19.39 47.90
N GLU A 67 1.35 19.46 47.31
CA GLU A 67 0.13 18.90 47.92
C GLU A 67 0.22 17.38 48.06
N ALA A 68 0.78 16.70 47.06
CA ALA A 68 0.95 15.26 47.09
C ALA A 68 1.90 14.83 48.23
N ALA A 69 3.02 15.51 48.40
CA ALA A 69 3.95 15.25 49.50
C ALA A 69 3.32 15.51 50.88
N ALA A 70 2.51 16.58 51.01
CA ALA A 70 1.81 16.90 52.25
C ALA A 70 0.74 15.84 52.60
N VAL A 71 0.00 15.35 51.60
CA VAL A 71 -0.97 14.26 51.77
C VAL A 71 -0.24 12.96 52.16
N GLU A 72 0.85 12.59 51.49
CA GLU A 72 1.61 11.36 51.82
C GLU A 72 2.14 11.36 53.26
N LEU A 73 2.69 12.49 53.72
CA LEU A 73 3.12 12.66 55.10
C LEU A 73 1.94 12.53 56.08
N HIS A 74 0.75 13.02 55.70
CA HIS A 74 -0.46 12.91 56.51
C HIS A 74 -0.97 11.47 56.61
N LEU A 75 -0.97 10.72 55.50
CA LEU A 75 -1.41 9.32 55.46
C LEU A 75 -0.57 8.44 56.38
N GLY A 76 0.73 8.73 56.53
CA GLY A 76 1.61 8.03 57.49
C GLY A 76 1.22 8.23 58.95
N ASN A 77 0.48 9.30 59.27
CA ASN A 77 0.12 9.68 60.65
C ASN A 77 -1.38 9.56 60.97
N CYS A 78 -2.25 9.31 59.97
CA CYS A 78 -3.69 9.24 60.15
C CYS A 78 -4.29 8.01 59.45
N GLY A 79 -4.56 6.95 60.21
CA GLY A 79 -5.12 5.69 59.69
C GLY A 79 -6.47 5.87 58.98
N ALA A 80 -7.35 6.74 59.48
CA ALA A 80 -8.65 6.97 58.84
C ALA A 80 -8.54 7.61 57.45
N CYS A 81 -7.56 8.50 57.24
CA CYS A 81 -7.28 9.06 55.92
C CYS A 81 -6.54 8.06 55.01
N ALA A 82 -5.69 7.20 55.58
CA ALA A 82 -5.04 6.11 54.84
C ALA A 82 -6.07 5.11 54.29
N ASP A 83 -7.03 4.68 55.12
CA ASP A 83 -8.10 3.77 54.71
C ASP A 83 -8.98 4.40 53.61
N GLU A 84 -9.31 5.68 53.75
CA GLU A 84 -10.09 6.41 52.75
C GLU A 84 -9.30 6.60 51.44
N ALA A 85 -8.00 6.91 51.52
CA ALA A 85 -7.14 7.06 50.35
C ALA A 85 -6.98 5.73 49.58
N LEU A 86 -6.90 4.59 50.29
CA LEU A 86 -6.91 3.26 49.68
C LEU A 86 -8.23 3.00 48.94
N ARG A 87 -9.37 3.24 49.58
CA ARG A 87 -10.70 3.09 48.94
C ARG A 87 -10.86 3.97 47.71
N LEU A 88 -10.38 5.22 47.77
CA LEU A 88 -10.43 6.14 46.64
C LEU A 88 -9.54 5.66 45.49
N ARG A 89 -8.33 5.14 45.76
CA ARG A 89 -7.47 4.54 44.73
C ARG A 89 -8.09 3.30 44.11
N ASP A 90 -8.69 2.43 44.91
CA ASP A 90 -9.41 1.25 44.42
C ASP A 90 -10.57 1.65 43.50
N ALA A 91 -11.30 2.71 43.86
CA ALA A 91 -12.38 3.26 43.04
C ALA A 91 -11.89 3.91 41.74
N VAL A 92 -10.74 4.61 41.76
CA VAL A 92 -10.11 5.17 40.56
C VAL A 92 -9.70 4.05 39.58
N GLY A 93 -9.22 2.91 40.09
CA GLY A 93 -8.93 1.73 39.28
C GLY A 93 -10.16 1.18 38.52
N LEU A 94 -11.38 1.39 39.04
CA LEU A 94 -12.63 1.00 38.38
C LEU A 94 -13.14 2.06 37.38
N LEU A 95 -12.61 3.28 37.43
CA LEU A 95 -12.99 4.39 36.55
C LEU A 95 -12.05 4.56 35.36
N HIS A 96 -10.87 3.96 35.39
CA HIS A 96 -9.98 3.94 34.24
C HIS A 96 -10.52 2.97 33.18
N PRO A 97 -10.86 3.43 31.96
CA PRO A 97 -11.01 2.52 30.84
C PRO A 97 -9.67 1.82 30.62
N GLU A 98 -9.70 0.52 30.26
CA GLU A 98 -8.51 -0.20 29.83
C GLU A 98 -7.90 0.52 28.62
N GLU A 99 -6.84 1.29 28.84
CA GLU A 99 -6.06 1.85 27.74
C GLU A 99 -5.28 0.71 27.09
N SER A 100 -5.45 0.54 25.78
CA SER A 100 -4.66 -0.45 25.05
C SER A 100 -3.18 -0.15 25.19
N LEU A 101 -2.41 -1.18 25.59
CA LEU A 101 -0.94 -1.15 25.61
C LEU A 101 -0.35 -1.32 24.21
N ASP A 102 -1.18 -1.47 23.18
CA ASP A 102 -0.73 -1.61 21.81
C ASP A 102 -0.09 -0.29 21.35
N LEU A 103 1.15 -0.40 20.90
CA LEU A 103 1.82 0.72 20.24
C LEU A 103 1.08 1.04 18.94
N ASP A 104 0.99 2.33 18.62
CA ASP A 104 0.54 2.80 17.31
C ASP A 104 1.30 2.01 16.21
N PRO A 105 0.59 1.28 15.31
CA PRO A 105 1.24 0.47 14.28
C PRO A 105 2.18 1.28 13.36
N GLY A 106 1.93 2.58 13.22
CA GLY A 106 2.76 3.54 12.50
C GLY A 106 3.98 4.05 13.29
N LEU A 107 4.09 3.78 14.59
CA LEU A 107 5.21 4.23 15.42
C LEU A 107 6.56 3.76 14.86
N ARG A 108 6.66 2.48 14.49
CA ARG A 108 7.90 1.93 13.91
C ARG A 108 8.29 2.70 12.65
N SER A 109 7.33 2.93 11.74
CA SER A 109 7.56 3.65 10.49
C SER A 109 8.00 5.10 10.74
N ARG A 110 7.36 5.80 11.69
CA ARG A 110 7.75 7.17 12.08
C ARG A 110 9.13 7.24 12.72
N VAL A 111 9.47 6.29 13.58
CA VAL A 111 10.80 6.19 14.22
C VAL A 111 11.85 5.93 13.15
N LEU A 112 11.64 4.97 12.25
CA LEU A 112 12.59 4.67 11.17
C LEU A 112 12.76 5.86 10.22
N ALA A 113 11.67 6.53 9.85
CA ALA A 113 11.72 7.76 9.05
C ALA A 113 12.57 8.83 9.76
N GLY A 114 12.28 9.12 11.03
CA GLY A 114 13.05 10.07 11.82
C GLY A 114 14.52 9.67 12.05
N CYS A 115 14.85 8.37 12.01
CA CYS A 115 16.23 7.90 12.01
C CYS A 115 16.93 8.14 10.66
N LEU A 116 16.24 7.88 9.55
CA LEU A 116 16.75 8.08 8.19
C LEU A 116 16.91 9.56 7.84
N ASP A 117 16.03 10.43 8.34
CA ASP A 117 16.15 11.88 8.19
C ASP A 117 17.41 12.41 8.88
N ARG A 118 17.74 11.88 10.06
CA ARG A 118 18.96 12.24 10.80
C ARG A 118 20.22 11.64 10.19
N ARG A 119 20.12 10.45 9.60
CA ARG A 119 21.23 9.73 8.99
C ARG A 119 20.80 9.16 7.64
N PRO A 120 20.84 9.98 6.56
CA PRO A 120 20.43 9.53 5.25
C PRO A 120 21.33 8.38 4.77
N PRO A 121 20.78 7.41 4.02
CA PRO A 121 21.58 6.38 3.41
C PRO A 121 22.57 7.01 2.43
N ARG A 122 23.83 6.56 2.47
CA ARG A 122 24.88 7.05 1.55
C ARG A 122 24.48 6.84 0.08
N ILE A 123 23.70 5.80 -0.17
CA ILE A 123 23.19 5.43 -1.49
C ILE A 123 21.72 5.06 -1.29
N PRO A 124 20.77 5.99 -1.53
CA PRO A 124 19.35 5.71 -1.40
C PRO A 124 18.87 4.82 -2.54
N VAL A 125 17.85 4.00 -2.24
CA VAL A 125 17.06 3.33 -3.28
C VAL A 125 16.24 4.42 -3.98
N PRO A 126 16.22 4.47 -5.33
CA PRO A 126 15.40 5.44 -6.05
C PRO A 126 13.92 5.24 -5.74
N ASP A 127 13.17 6.34 -5.61
CA ASP A 127 11.75 6.26 -5.23
C ASP A 127 10.94 5.35 -6.15
N TRP A 128 11.22 5.38 -7.46
CA TRP A 128 10.53 4.54 -8.45
C TRP A 128 10.85 3.05 -8.34
N ALA A 129 11.95 2.68 -7.67
CA ALA A 129 12.33 1.29 -7.39
C ALA A 129 11.87 0.81 -6.00
N ALA A 130 11.46 1.73 -5.11
CA ALA A 130 11.09 1.42 -3.74
C ALA A 130 9.94 0.38 -3.60
N PRO A 131 8.91 0.36 -4.47
CA PRO A 131 7.90 -0.70 -4.43
C PRO A 131 8.48 -2.10 -4.67
N TYR A 132 9.39 -2.25 -5.63
CA TYR A 132 10.03 -3.54 -5.92
C TYR A 132 10.91 -4.01 -4.77
N ASP A 133 11.72 -3.11 -4.18
CA ASP A 133 12.53 -3.41 -2.99
C ASP A 133 11.65 -3.85 -1.81
N ALA A 134 10.54 -3.15 -1.56
CA ALA A 134 9.64 -3.46 -0.46
C ALA A 134 8.93 -4.81 -0.64
N GLU A 135 8.35 -5.09 -1.80
CA GLU A 135 7.57 -6.32 -2.01
C GLU A 135 8.46 -7.56 -2.09
N THR A 136 9.66 -7.46 -2.69
CA THR A 136 10.63 -8.57 -2.68
C THR A 136 11.16 -8.85 -1.27
N ALA A 137 11.42 -7.81 -0.46
CA ALA A 137 11.81 -7.98 0.94
C ALA A 137 10.69 -8.61 1.80
N ARG A 138 9.43 -8.22 1.58
CA ARG A 138 8.27 -8.81 2.26
C ARG A 138 8.09 -10.28 1.91
N LEU A 139 8.20 -10.64 0.62
CA LEU A 139 8.14 -12.04 0.19
C LEU A 139 9.32 -12.85 0.75
N ASP A 140 10.56 -12.32 0.73
CA ASP A 140 11.71 -13.04 1.33
C ASP A 140 11.55 -13.25 2.84
N ALA A 141 10.89 -12.34 3.54
CA ALA A 141 10.56 -12.50 4.95
C ALA A 141 9.59 -13.67 5.17
N LEU A 142 8.52 -13.78 4.37
CA LEU A 142 7.60 -14.94 4.39
C LEU A 142 8.35 -16.25 4.11
N LEU A 143 9.16 -16.28 3.04
CA LEU A 143 9.92 -17.47 2.64
C LEU A 143 11.03 -17.87 3.62
N ARG A 144 11.39 -16.99 4.56
CA ARG A 144 12.43 -17.27 5.55
C ARG A 144 12.04 -18.39 6.50
N ASP A 145 10.76 -18.43 6.86
CA ASP A 145 10.25 -19.31 7.90
C ASP A 145 9.74 -20.65 7.36
N PHE A 146 9.72 -20.83 6.04
CA PHE A 146 9.29 -22.08 5.39
C PHE A 146 10.26 -23.23 5.71
N GLY A 147 9.71 -24.39 6.03
CA GLY A 147 10.40 -25.69 5.99
C GLY A 147 10.38 -26.27 4.57
N ASP A 148 10.91 -27.48 4.40
CA ASP A 148 11.02 -28.12 3.07
C ASP A 148 9.66 -28.50 2.46
N GLY A 149 8.65 -28.76 3.31
CA GLY A 149 7.31 -29.13 2.85
C GLY A 149 6.56 -27.98 2.18
N GLU A 150 6.67 -26.78 2.75
CA GLU A 150 5.99 -25.57 2.26
C GLU A 150 6.48 -25.18 0.84
N TRP A 151 7.74 -25.44 0.50
CA TRP A 151 8.25 -25.22 -0.87
C TRP A 151 7.54 -26.04 -1.94
N HIS A 152 6.91 -27.16 -1.53
CA HIS A 152 6.15 -28.05 -2.40
C HIS A 152 4.64 -27.88 -2.26
N ALA A 153 4.16 -26.92 -1.45
CA ALA A 153 2.74 -26.61 -1.35
C ALA A 153 2.18 -26.24 -2.75
N PRO A 154 1.02 -26.78 -3.14
CA PRO A 154 0.47 -26.58 -4.46
C PRO A 154 -0.07 -25.17 -4.63
N VAL A 155 0.38 -24.47 -5.67
CA VAL A 155 -0.12 -23.14 -6.05
C VAL A 155 -0.80 -23.23 -7.42
N ARG A 156 -1.83 -22.41 -7.63
CA ARG A 156 -2.49 -22.27 -8.93
C ARG A 156 -2.35 -20.82 -9.40
N LEU A 157 -1.42 -20.59 -10.31
CA LEU A 157 -1.31 -19.31 -11.00
C LEU A 157 -2.57 -19.08 -11.84
N LYS A 158 -3.06 -17.85 -11.87
CA LYS A 158 -4.26 -17.43 -12.61
C LYS A 158 -3.93 -16.19 -13.42
N TRP A 159 -4.49 -16.13 -14.62
CA TRP A 159 -4.46 -14.94 -15.48
C TRP A 159 -5.66 -14.98 -16.43
N TYR A 160 -5.83 -13.93 -17.23
CA TYR A 160 -6.94 -13.79 -18.18
C TYR A 160 -6.41 -13.72 -19.61
N GLU A 161 -6.84 -14.66 -20.46
CA GLU A 161 -6.38 -14.75 -21.85
C GLU A 161 -7.52 -15.24 -22.75
N GLY A 162 -7.69 -14.62 -23.92
CA GLY A 162 -8.71 -15.05 -24.89
C GLY A 162 -10.14 -14.96 -24.34
N ASP A 163 -10.41 -13.94 -23.54
CA ASP A 163 -11.70 -13.68 -22.89
C ASP A 163 -12.18 -14.77 -21.92
N ARG A 164 -11.23 -15.46 -21.29
CA ARG A 164 -11.51 -16.48 -20.27
C ARG A 164 -10.42 -16.52 -19.19
N PRO A 165 -10.76 -16.90 -17.95
CA PRO A 165 -9.77 -17.25 -16.95
C PRO A 165 -8.93 -18.46 -17.41
N VAL A 166 -7.62 -18.35 -17.23
CA VAL A 166 -6.65 -19.41 -17.47
C VAL A 166 -5.89 -19.66 -16.16
N ASN A 167 -5.42 -20.89 -15.97
CA ASN A 167 -4.64 -21.23 -14.80
C ASN A 167 -3.59 -22.30 -15.07
N ARG A 168 -2.53 -22.29 -14.26
CA ARG A 168 -1.44 -23.26 -14.29
C ARG A 168 -1.15 -23.76 -12.87
N ARG A 169 -1.12 -25.08 -12.69
CA ARG A 169 -0.69 -25.69 -11.44
C ARG A 169 0.82 -25.67 -11.34
N THR A 170 1.31 -25.28 -10.16
CA THR A 170 2.73 -25.27 -9.82
C THR A 170 2.89 -25.49 -8.31
N THR A 171 4.06 -25.19 -7.77
CA THR A 171 4.35 -25.20 -6.32
C THR A 171 4.88 -23.84 -5.90
N VAL A 172 4.99 -23.58 -4.60
CA VAL A 172 5.68 -22.38 -4.07
C VAL A 172 7.06 -22.18 -4.73
N ALA A 173 7.88 -23.23 -4.80
CA ALA A 173 9.18 -23.15 -5.48
C ALA A 173 9.04 -22.83 -6.97
N GLY A 174 7.99 -23.33 -7.62
CA GLY A 174 7.67 -23.00 -9.01
C GLY A 174 7.27 -21.54 -9.21
N VAL A 175 6.56 -20.93 -8.27
CA VAL A 175 6.22 -19.49 -8.28
C VAL A 175 7.49 -18.64 -8.13
N ILE A 176 8.38 -18.99 -7.19
CA ILE A 176 9.66 -18.26 -7.04
C ILE A 176 10.55 -18.42 -8.27
N ALA A 177 10.54 -19.61 -8.90
CA ALA A 177 11.20 -19.82 -10.18
C ALA A 177 10.61 -18.93 -11.29
N HIS A 178 9.28 -18.81 -11.37
CA HIS A 178 8.61 -17.90 -12.28
C HIS A 178 9.09 -16.45 -12.05
N LEU A 179 8.99 -15.93 -10.82
CA LEU A 179 9.44 -14.57 -10.47
C LEU A 179 10.91 -14.34 -10.84
N LEU A 180 11.82 -15.26 -10.48
CA LEU A 180 13.23 -15.23 -10.86
C LEU A 180 13.41 -15.08 -12.38
N THR A 181 12.69 -15.89 -13.17
CA THR A 181 12.90 -15.92 -14.62
C THR A 181 12.39 -14.67 -15.31
N VAL A 182 11.27 -14.11 -14.85
CA VAL A 182 10.67 -12.91 -15.43
C VAL A 182 11.39 -11.64 -14.96
N ASP A 183 11.81 -11.56 -13.69
CA ASP A 183 12.70 -10.49 -13.18
C ASP A 183 14.05 -10.48 -13.93
N GLY A 184 14.44 -11.62 -14.51
CA GLY A 184 15.56 -11.72 -15.43
C GLY A 184 15.49 -10.78 -16.64
N LEU A 185 14.30 -10.34 -17.08
CA LEU A 185 14.14 -9.33 -18.13
C LEU A 185 14.70 -7.97 -17.68
N VAL A 186 14.40 -7.58 -16.45
CA VAL A 186 14.92 -6.37 -15.83
C VAL A 186 16.42 -6.48 -15.61
N ALA A 187 16.89 -7.64 -15.14
CA ALA A 187 18.31 -7.90 -14.95
C ALA A 187 19.10 -7.76 -16.27
N LEU A 188 18.59 -8.35 -17.35
CA LEU A 188 19.17 -8.26 -18.69
C LEU A 188 19.23 -6.84 -19.22
N ALA A 189 18.16 -6.05 -19.05
CA ALA A 189 18.17 -4.64 -19.46
C ALA A 189 19.30 -3.89 -18.74
N LEU A 190 19.48 -4.15 -17.45
CA LEU A 190 20.57 -3.56 -16.64
C LEU A 190 21.97 -4.10 -16.97
N GLY A 191 22.10 -5.02 -17.93
CA GLY A 191 23.38 -5.64 -18.30
C GLY A 191 23.88 -6.67 -17.28
N LEU A 192 22.98 -7.22 -16.46
CA LEU A 192 23.28 -8.30 -15.51
C LEU A 192 23.08 -9.67 -16.17
N ASP A 193 23.55 -10.71 -15.48
CA ASP A 193 23.42 -12.09 -15.94
C ASP A 193 21.96 -12.55 -16.03
N ASP A 194 21.63 -13.32 -17.08
CA ASP A 194 20.32 -13.96 -17.21
C ASP A 194 20.23 -15.20 -16.30
N PRO A 195 19.24 -15.27 -15.39
CA PRO A 195 19.05 -16.41 -14.48
C PRO A 195 18.63 -17.71 -15.19
N LEU A 196 18.16 -17.65 -16.44
CA LEU A 196 17.81 -18.84 -17.20
C LEU A 196 19.04 -19.70 -17.48
N PRO A 197 18.98 -21.03 -17.29
CA PRO A 197 20.05 -21.94 -17.70
C PRO A 197 20.40 -21.77 -19.18
N THR A 198 21.68 -21.84 -19.54
CA THR A 198 22.15 -21.62 -20.92
C THR A 198 21.38 -22.43 -21.96
N ALA A 199 21.11 -23.71 -21.68
CA ALA A 199 20.35 -24.57 -22.59
C ALA A 199 18.91 -24.08 -22.80
N ALA A 200 18.25 -23.61 -21.75
CA ALA A 200 16.90 -23.04 -21.82
C ALA A 200 16.91 -21.71 -22.61
N ARG A 201 17.90 -20.85 -22.40
CA ARG A 201 18.07 -19.60 -23.14
C ARG A 201 18.26 -19.81 -24.64
N THR A 202 19.10 -20.77 -25.02
CA THR A 202 19.37 -21.05 -26.44
C THR A 202 18.14 -21.60 -27.17
N ALA A 203 17.25 -22.29 -26.45
CA ALA A 203 16.00 -22.83 -27.01
C ALA A 203 14.86 -21.81 -27.04
N LEU A 204 15.04 -20.63 -26.45
CA LEU A 204 14.00 -19.63 -26.29
C LEU A 204 13.79 -18.85 -27.60
N ALA A 205 12.63 -19.04 -28.23
CA ALA A 205 12.27 -18.38 -29.49
C ALA A 205 11.76 -16.95 -29.31
N ASP A 206 11.10 -16.67 -28.18
CA ASP A 206 10.63 -15.35 -27.78
C ASP A 206 10.98 -15.08 -26.30
N PRO A 207 11.33 -13.84 -25.93
CA PRO A 207 11.70 -13.51 -24.56
C PRO A 207 10.48 -13.19 -23.66
N SER A 208 9.26 -13.64 -24.00
CA SER A 208 8.07 -13.32 -23.19
C SER A 208 8.16 -13.92 -21.77
N PRO A 209 7.50 -13.30 -20.77
CA PRO A 209 7.36 -13.85 -19.43
C PRO A 209 6.94 -15.33 -19.41
N THR A 210 5.87 -15.68 -20.14
CA THR A 210 5.37 -17.04 -20.32
C THR A 210 6.45 -18.00 -20.85
N ALA A 211 7.12 -17.64 -21.95
CA ALA A 211 8.11 -18.51 -22.58
C ALA A 211 9.34 -18.72 -21.68
N ARG A 212 9.78 -17.68 -20.96
CA ARG A 212 10.88 -17.78 -19.99
C ARG A 212 10.53 -18.70 -18.82
N THR A 213 9.34 -18.55 -18.26
CA THR A 213 8.84 -19.38 -17.17
C THR A 213 8.78 -20.86 -17.57
N GLU A 214 8.15 -21.17 -18.70
CA GLU A 214 8.05 -22.55 -19.20
C GLU A 214 9.42 -23.11 -19.59
N ALA A 215 10.31 -22.32 -20.20
CA ALA A 215 11.66 -22.77 -20.51
C ALA A 215 12.44 -23.17 -19.24
N TYR A 216 12.29 -22.43 -18.15
CA TYR A 216 12.92 -22.77 -16.87
C TYR A 216 12.33 -24.04 -16.26
N TRP A 217 10.99 -24.13 -16.16
CA TRP A 217 10.34 -25.30 -15.59
C TRP A 217 10.62 -26.58 -16.37
N ASN A 218 10.76 -26.49 -17.70
CA ASN A 218 11.07 -27.63 -18.56
C ASN A 218 12.58 -27.95 -18.63
N ALA A 219 13.46 -27.09 -18.14
CA ALA A 219 14.91 -27.30 -18.18
C ALA A 219 15.40 -28.41 -17.22
N SER A 220 14.62 -28.74 -16.19
CA SER A 220 14.94 -29.76 -15.20
C SER A 220 13.93 -30.91 -15.23
N ARG A 221 14.40 -32.14 -15.03
CA ARG A 221 13.53 -33.31 -14.84
C ARG A 221 12.81 -33.30 -13.49
N PHE A 222 13.34 -32.57 -12.52
CA PHE A 222 12.77 -32.45 -11.19
C PHE A 222 12.17 -31.06 -10.99
N PRO A 223 11.01 -30.95 -10.31
CA PRO A 223 10.42 -29.66 -9.98
C PRO A 223 11.40 -28.76 -9.20
N PRO A 224 11.27 -27.43 -9.32
CA PRO A 224 11.97 -26.49 -8.47
C PRO A 224 11.80 -26.84 -6.98
N THR A 225 12.85 -26.56 -6.19
CA THR A 225 12.89 -26.76 -4.73
C THR A 225 13.30 -25.46 -4.06
N ARG A 226 13.43 -25.44 -2.72
CA ARG A 226 13.99 -24.32 -1.94
C ARG A 226 15.25 -23.69 -2.53
N ALA A 227 16.04 -24.43 -3.30
CA ALA A 227 17.27 -23.95 -3.94
C ALA A 227 17.06 -22.68 -4.81
N VAL A 228 15.85 -22.42 -5.31
CA VAL A 228 15.55 -21.23 -6.12
C VAL A 228 15.54 -19.91 -5.33
N ARG A 229 15.38 -19.98 -4.01
CA ARG A 229 15.27 -18.78 -3.16
C ARG A 229 16.53 -17.92 -3.22
N LEU A 230 17.70 -18.54 -3.09
CA LEU A 230 18.95 -17.79 -3.00
C LEU A 230 19.25 -17.04 -4.32
N PRO A 231 19.19 -17.67 -5.50
CA PRO A 231 19.33 -16.95 -6.78
C PRO A 231 18.31 -15.83 -6.97
N TRP A 232 17.04 -16.06 -6.63
CA TRP A 232 16.00 -15.04 -6.71
C TRP A 232 16.32 -13.82 -5.84
N ARG A 233 16.65 -14.07 -4.57
CA ARG A 233 17.00 -13.02 -3.61
C ARG A 233 18.25 -12.24 -4.03
N GLU A 234 19.29 -12.94 -4.49
CA GLU A 234 20.53 -12.32 -4.97
C GLU A 234 20.29 -11.45 -6.21
N GLN A 235 19.43 -11.91 -7.13
CA GLN A 235 19.03 -11.12 -8.29
C GLN A 235 18.31 -9.83 -7.88
N SER A 236 17.27 -9.92 -7.03
CA SER A 236 16.53 -8.74 -6.57
C SER A 236 17.46 -7.72 -5.89
N HIS A 237 18.36 -8.19 -5.03
CA HIS A 237 19.37 -7.35 -4.39
C HIS A 237 20.34 -6.70 -5.41
N THR A 238 20.76 -7.45 -6.43
CA THR A 238 21.69 -6.94 -7.45
C THR A 238 21.01 -5.92 -8.36
N VAL A 239 19.73 -6.12 -8.69
CA VAL A 239 18.90 -5.15 -9.42
C VAL A 239 18.79 -3.85 -8.61
N ILE A 240 18.34 -3.92 -7.35
CA ILE A 240 18.20 -2.74 -6.47
C ILE A 240 19.53 -2.02 -6.29
N ARG A 241 20.61 -2.76 -6.04
CA ARG A 241 21.95 -2.18 -5.94
C ARG A 241 22.31 -1.44 -7.23
N THR A 242 22.17 -2.08 -8.38
CA THR A 242 22.53 -1.50 -9.69
C THR A 242 21.77 -0.21 -9.96
N VAL A 243 20.45 -0.18 -9.79
CA VAL A 243 19.66 1.04 -10.03
C VAL A 243 19.98 2.15 -9.03
N SER A 244 20.32 1.80 -7.79
CA SER A 244 20.72 2.78 -6.76
C SER A 244 22.05 3.47 -7.10
N PHE A 245 22.96 2.80 -7.84
CA PHE A 245 24.20 3.39 -8.34
C PHE A 245 24.04 4.10 -9.69
N ALA A 246 23.08 3.69 -10.52
CA ALA A 246 22.88 4.24 -11.87
C ALA A 246 22.19 5.63 -11.88
N GLY A 247 21.55 6.03 -10.78
CA GLY A 247 20.84 7.31 -10.67
C GLY A 247 19.61 7.40 -11.60
N GLY A 248 19.17 8.63 -11.89
CA GLY A 248 17.96 8.87 -12.71
C GLY A 248 18.08 8.46 -14.19
N GLY A 249 19.29 8.26 -14.71
CA GLY A 249 19.50 7.94 -16.13
C GLY A 249 19.02 6.56 -16.56
N ALA A 250 18.85 5.63 -15.61
CA ALA A 250 18.39 4.27 -15.92
C ALA A 250 16.86 4.16 -16.04
N SER A 251 16.08 5.11 -15.53
CA SER A 251 14.60 4.98 -15.44
C SER A 251 13.90 4.82 -16.78
N GLU A 252 14.49 5.37 -17.85
CA GLU A 252 13.95 5.36 -19.21
C GLU A 252 14.41 4.16 -20.04
N LEU A 253 15.30 3.31 -19.51
CA LEU A 253 15.80 2.17 -20.25
C LEU A 253 14.65 1.23 -20.62
N ALA A 254 14.53 0.87 -21.89
CA ALA A 254 13.48 -0.04 -22.35
C ALA A 254 13.75 -1.48 -21.88
N VAL A 255 12.77 -2.09 -21.24
CA VAL A 255 12.75 -3.50 -20.86
C VAL A 255 11.74 -4.23 -21.77
N PRO A 256 12.21 -5.13 -22.64
CA PRO A 256 11.31 -5.87 -23.53
C PRO A 256 10.59 -7.01 -22.78
N TYR A 257 9.27 -7.10 -22.97
CA TYR A 257 8.39 -8.14 -22.42
C TYR A 257 7.88 -9.10 -23.51
N GLY A 258 8.52 -9.12 -24.68
CA GLY A 258 8.03 -9.79 -25.88
C GLY A 258 7.44 -8.78 -26.85
N GLU A 259 6.11 -8.73 -26.95
CA GLU A 259 5.40 -7.89 -27.92
C GLU A 259 5.35 -6.40 -27.57
N PHE A 260 5.69 -6.05 -26.33
CA PHE A 260 5.78 -4.68 -25.84
C PHE A 260 7.03 -4.45 -25.01
N ALA A 261 7.32 -3.19 -24.71
CA ALA A 261 8.38 -2.79 -23.80
C ALA A 261 7.86 -1.74 -22.83
N LEU A 262 8.38 -1.77 -21.60
CA LEU A 262 8.14 -0.76 -20.59
C LEU A 262 9.46 -0.05 -20.27
N PRO A 263 9.43 1.25 -19.91
CA PRO A 263 10.58 1.87 -19.25
C PRO A 263 10.94 1.11 -17.98
N LEU A 264 12.21 1.11 -17.58
CA LEU A 264 12.69 0.39 -16.41
C LEU A 264 11.93 0.74 -15.13
N ARG A 265 11.55 2.02 -14.96
CA ARG A 265 10.74 2.46 -13.82
C ARG A 265 9.38 1.76 -13.76
N ASP A 266 8.71 1.64 -14.90
CA ASP A 266 7.39 1.04 -15.01
C ASP A 266 7.53 -0.49 -14.94
N SER A 267 8.63 -1.03 -15.45
CA SER A 267 8.97 -2.45 -15.32
C SER A 267 9.16 -2.84 -13.86
N LEU A 268 9.86 -2.05 -13.04
CA LEU A 268 9.99 -2.34 -11.61
C LEU A 268 8.65 -2.22 -10.86
N LEU A 269 7.77 -1.31 -11.26
CA LEU A 269 6.41 -1.24 -10.71
C LEU A 269 5.57 -2.48 -11.09
N ASP A 270 5.65 -2.91 -12.34
CA ASP A 270 5.06 -4.17 -12.82
C ASP A 270 5.62 -5.36 -12.04
N ARG A 271 6.94 -5.48 -11.90
CA ARG A 271 7.57 -6.56 -11.13
C ARG A 271 7.18 -6.52 -9.65
N ALA A 272 7.00 -5.34 -9.06
CA ALA A 272 6.52 -5.19 -7.69
C ALA A 272 5.07 -5.67 -7.54
N PHE A 273 4.20 -5.33 -8.50
CA PHE A 273 2.82 -5.82 -8.54
C PHE A 273 2.77 -7.34 -8.64
N GLU A 274 3.51 -7.93 -9.59
CA GLU A 274 3.59 -9.39 -9.77
C GLU A 274 4.16 -10.09 -8.52
N CYS A 275 5.18 -9.52 -7.88
CA CYS A 275 5.74 -10.05 -6.64
C CYS A 275 4.71 -10.05 -5.50
N TRP A 276 3.92 -8.98 -5.35
CA TRP A 276 2.87 -8.92 -4.32
C TRP A 276 1.74 -9.91 -4.59
N VAL A 277 1.23 -9.97 -5.83
CA VAL A 277 0.16 -10.90 -6.23
C VAL A 277 0.58 -12.34 -5.94
N HIS A 278 1.77 -12.72 -6.40
CA HIS A 278 2.27 -14.08 -6.20
C HIS A 278 2.71 -14.38 -4.77
N ALA A 279 3.08 -13.38 -3.99
CA ALA A 279 3.24 -13.55 -2.54
C ALA A 279 1.90 -13.88 -1.88
N GLY A 280 0.79 -13.27 -2.33
CA GLY A 280 -0.57 -13.65 -1.95
C GLY A 280 -0.90 -15.08 -2.33
N ASP A 281 -0.63 -15.50 -3.57
CA ASP A 281 -0.82 -16.89 -4.02
C ASP A 281 -0.07 -17.91 -3.14
N ILE A 282 1.17 -17.58 -2.76
CA ILE A 282 2.00 -18.40 -1.88
C ILE A 282 1.41 -18.43 -0.47
N ALA A 283 1.03 -17.27 0.07
CA ALA A 283 0.49 -17.15 1.41
C ALA A 283 -0.83 -17.92 1.55
N ASP A 284 -1.73 -17.81 0.57
CA ASP A 284 -2.97 -18.60 0.49
C ASP A 284 -2.68 -20.11 0.47
N ALA A 285 -1.65 -20.55 -0.26
CA ALA A 285 -1.31 -21.97 -0.35
C ALA A 285 -0.74 -22.58 0.95
N VAL A 286 -0.32 -21.75 1.90
CA VAL A 286 0.20 -22.16 3.21
C VAL A 286 -0.61 -21.59 4.39
N ASP A 287 -1.82 -21.09 4.12
CA ASP A 287 -2.74 -20.52 5.11
C ASP A 287 -2.10 -19.37 5.96
N TYR A 288 -1.33 -18.50 5.32
CA TYR A 288 -0.65 -17.36 5.96
C TYR A 288 -1.33 -16.02 5.63
N PRO A 289 -1.53 -15.11 6.60
CA PRO A 289 -2.11 -13.79 6.33
C PRO A 289 -1.12 -12.88 5.59
N TYR A 290 -1.52 -12.31 4.45
CA TYR A 290 -0.67 -11.42 3.67
C TYR A 290 -1.40 -10.13 3.27
N GLU A 291 -1.02 -9.03 3.91
CA GLU A 291 -1.67 -7.72 3.73
C GLU A 291 -1.33 -7.05 2.39
N PRO A 292 -2.13 -6.10 1.90
CA PRO A 292 -1.80 -5.29 0.72
C PRO A 292 -0.48 -4.48 0.88
N PRO A 293 0.07 -3.93 -0.23
CA PRO A 293 1.21 -3.03 -0.20
C PRO A 293 0.92 -1.76 0.59
N ALA A 294 1.97 -1.03 0.97
CA ALA A 294 1.78 0.30 1.54
C ALA A 294 0.97 1.19 0.58
N PRO A 295 0.03 2.03 1.06
CA PRO A 295 -0.90 2.77 0.19
C PRO A 295 -0.24 3.54 -0.96
N ARG A 296 0.90 4.20 -0.69
CA ARG A 296 1.70 4.91 -1.70
C ARG A 296 2.31 4.01 -2.78
N HIS A 297 2.63 2.75 -2.46
CA HIS A 297 3.15 1.78 -3.42
C HIS A 297 1.99 1.21 -4.24
N LEU A 298 0.89 0.86 -3.57
CA LEU A 298 -0.34 0.40 -4.22
C LEU A 298 -0.85 1.42 -5.25
N HIS A 299 -0.90 2.71 -4.88
CA HIS A 299 -1.29 3.79 -5.79
C HIS A 299 -0.43 3.82 -7.07
N ARG A 300 0.88 3.62 -6.96
CA ARG A 300 1.78 3.61 -8.13
C ARG A 300 1.58 2.39 -9.02
N MET A 301 1.22 1.25 -8.44
CA MET A 301 0.88 0.04 -9.20
C MET A 301 -0.45 0.23 -9.93
N ILE A 302 -1.46 0.80 -9.26
CA ILE A 302 -2.76 1.12 -9.85
C ILE A 302 -2.61 2.16 -10.97
N ASP A 303 -1.82 3.21 -10.73
CA ASP A 303 -1.52 4.23 -11.75
C ASP A 303 -0.91 3.62 -13.01
N LEU A 304 0.08 2.73 -12.86
CA LEU A 304 0.66 2.03 -14.01
C LEU A 304 -0.40 1.22 -14.76
N ALA A 305 -1.20 0.41 -14.06
CA ALA A 305 -2.25 -0.38 -14.69
C ALA A 305 -3.26 0.51 -15.43
N ALA A 306 -3.72 1.61 -14.81
CA ALA A 306 -4.62 2.59 -15.43
C ALA A 306 -4.02 3.21 -16.70
N ARG A 307 -2.73 3.60 -16.68
CA ARG A 307 -2.01 4.13 -17.85
C ARG A 307 -1.88 3.10 -18.98
N MET A 308 -1.89 1.80 -18.67
CA MET A 308 -1.81 0.73 -19.67
C MET A 308 -3.16 0.41 -20.33
N LEU A 309 -4.29 0.77 -19.70
CA LEU A 309 -5.64 0.40 -20.19
C LEU A 309 -5.95 0.87 -21.63
N PRO A 310 -5.63 2.11 -22.07
CA PRO A 310 -5.93 2.51 -23.44
C PRO A 310 -5.23 1.63 -24.49
N SER A 311 -3.97 1.27 -24.25
CA SER A 311 -3.18 0.40 -25.13
C SER A 311 -3.70 -1.04 -25.10
N ALA A 312 -4.02 -1.57 -23.91
CA ALA A 312 -4.61 -2.90 -23.77
C ALA A 312 -5.96 -3.01 -24.48
N LEU A 313 -6.81 -1.99 -24.34
CA LEU A 313 -8.10 -1.91 -25.03
C LEU A 313 -7.92 -1.87 -26.56
N ALA A 314 -6.97 -1.10 -27.07
CA ALA A 314 -6.66 -1.07 -28.50
C ALA A 314 -6.13 -2.41 -29.02
N GLU A 315 -5.32 -3.14 -28.25
CA GLU A 315 -4.88 -4.49 -28.62
C GLU A 315 -6.05 -5.46 -28.66
N ARG A 316 -6.89 -5.49 -27.63
CA ARG A 316 -8.09 -6.33 -27.61
C ARG A 316 -8.99 -6.09 -28.83
N ARG A 317 -9.15 -4.84 -29.28
CA ARG A 317 -9.89 -4.53 -30.52
C ARG A 317 -9.22 -5.11 -31.75
N ARG A 318 -7.89 -5.00 -31.88
CA ARG A 318 -7.14 -5.61 -32.99
C ARG A 318 -7.30 -7.12 -33.02
N SER A 319 -7.35 -7.76 -31.85
CA SER A 319 -7.59 -9.20 -31.72
C SER A 319 -9.07 -9.61 -31.86
N GLY A 320 -10.00 -8.67 -32.05
CA GLY A 320 -11.44 -8.95 -32.16
C GLY A 320 -12.13 -9.32 -30.84
N LEU A 321 -11.52 -8.97 -29.70
CA LEU A 321 -11.99 -9.27 -28.33
C LEU A 321 -12.64 -8.07 -27.62
N ALA A 322 -12.78 -6.94 -28.32
CA ALA A 322 -13.44 -5.73 -27.84
C ALA A 322 -14.18 -5.07 -28.99
N THR A 323 -15.11 -4.18 -28.64
CA THR A 323 -16.01 -3.57 -29.62
C THR A 323 -15.26 -2.54 -30.46
N PRO A 324 -15.62 -2.34 -31.75
CA PRO A 324 -14.93 -1.37 -32.60
C PRO A 324 -14.96 0.04 -31.99
N ALA A 325 -13.89 0.82 -32.21
CA ALA A 325 -13.84 2.21 -31.79
C ALA A 325 -15.03 2.99 -32.38
N LYS A 326 -15.73 3.77 -31.55
CA LYS A 326 -16.90 4.55 -32.00
C LYS A 326 -16.47 5.88 -32.62
N GLU A 327 -15.51 6.57 -31.99
CA GLU A 327 -15.04 7.89 -32.42
C GLU A 327 -13.52 7.96 -32.44
N LEU A 328 -12.91 7.85 -33.64
CA LEU A 328 -11.47 8.05 -33.80
C LEU A 328 -11.15 9.54 -33.87
N VAL A 329 -10.24 9.97 -33.00
CA VAL A 329 -9.75 11.35 -32.94
C VAL A 329 -8.25 11.41 -33.22
N ALA A 330 -7.77 12.59 -33.63
CA ALA A 330 -6.34 12.84 -33.77
C ALA A 330 -5.62 12.70 -32.42
N ALA A 331 -4.35 12.31 -32.45
CA ALA A 331 -3.56 12.21 -31.23
C ALA A 331 -3.53 13.56 -30.47
N GLY A 332 -3.76 13.52 -29.16
CA GLY A 332 -3.87 14.69 -28.28
C GLY A 332 -5.21 15.42 -28.34
N ALA A 333 -6.12 15.05 -29.24
CA ALA A 333 -7.49 15.58 -29.23
C ALA A 333 -8.33 14.86 -28.17
N PRO A 334 -9.31 15.55 -27.53
CA PRO A 334 -10.21 14.92 -26.58
C PRO A 334 -11.05 13.84 -27.26
N GLY A 335 -11.30 12.74 -26.56
CA GLY A 335 -12.13 11.64 -27.04
C GLY A 335 -12.96 11.01 -25.92
N ARG A 336 -13.87 10.10 -26.31
CA ARG A 336 -14.70 9.35 -25.36
C ARG A 336 -13.85 8.73 -24.26
N SER A 337 -14.25 9.00 -23.02
CA SER A 337 -13.50 8.60 -21.83
C SER A 337 -14.39 7.83 -20.86
N LEU A 338 -13.80 6.88 -20.14
CA LEU A 338 -14.41 6.27 -18.97
C LEU A 338 -13.69 6.77 -17.72
N ARG A 339 -14.44 7.18 -16.71
CA ARG A 339 -13.90 7.47 -15.38
C ARG A 339 -13.70 6.17 -14.62
N LEU A 340 -12.48 5.94 -14.15
CA LEU A 340 -12.12 4.86 -13.25
C LEU A 340 -11.82 5.46 -11.89
N GLU A 341 -12.71 5.23 -10.93
CA GLU A 341 -12.51 5.55 -9.52
C GLU A 341 -12.05 4.29 -8.79
N VAL A 342 -10.90 4.36 -8.13
CA VAL A 342 -10.42 3.29 -7.27
C VAL A 342 -10.43 3.80 -5.84
N GLU A 343 -11.18 3.14 -4.97
CA GLU A 343 -11.35 3.54 -3.58
C GLU A 343 -10.17 3.07 -2.69
N GLY A 344 -10.10 3.63 -1.48
CA GLY A 344 -9.11 3.27 -0.46
C GLY A 344 -7.87 4.17 -0.44
N LEU A 345 -6.99 3.94 0.54
CA LEU A 345 -5.84 4.83 0.80
C LEU A 345 -4.80 4.86 -0.34
N GLY A 346 -4.74 3.80 -1.15
CA GLY A 346 -3.92 3.72 -2.36
C GLY A 346 -4.70 4.04 -3.64
N GLY A 347 -5.97 4.41 -3.52
CA GLY A 347 -6.86 4.68 -4.62
C GLY A 347 -6.58 6.00 -5.36
N GLY A 348 -7.50 6.39 -6.23
CA GLY A 348 -7.42 7.59 -7.05
C GLY A 348 -8.50 7.62 -8.13
N GLU A 349 -8.46 8.64 -8.97
CA GLU A 349 -9.36 8.77 -10.12
C GLU A 349 -8.54 8.93 -11.41
N TRP A 350 -8.91 8.18 -12.44
CA TRP A 350 -8.29 8.24 -13.76
C TRP A 350 -9.36 8.34 -14.85
N LEU A 351 -9.05 9.07 -15.92
CA LEU A 351 -9.85 9.06 -17.14
C LEU A 351 -9.15 8.17 -18.17
N ILE A 352 -9.87 7.16 -18.64
CA ILE A 352 -9.37 6.16 -19.58
C ILE A 352 -9.90 6.50 -20.97
N ALA A 353 -8.99 6.84 -21.88
CA ALA A 353 -9.32 7.06 -23.28
C ALA A 353 -9.83 5.76 -23.91
N LEU A 354 -11.05 5.78 -24.46
CA LEU A 354 -11.72 4.57 -24.93
C LEU A 354 -11.35 4.22 -26.36
N ASP A 355 -11.41 5.16 -27.30
CA ASP A 355 -11.44 4.83 -28.74
C ASP A 355 -10.05 4.86 -29.41
N SER A 356 -9.08 5.58 -28.84
CA SER A 356 -7.71 5.66 -29.34
C SER A 356 -6.71 5.82 -28.17
N PRO A 357 -5.62 5.04 -28.12
CA PRO A 357 -4.58 5.20 -27.09
C PRO A 357 -3.92 6.58 -27.10
N GLY A 358 -3.94 7.28 -28.23
CA GLY A 358 -3.36 8.61 -28.37
C GLY A 358 -4.35 9.76 -28.07
N ALA A 359 -5.61 9.47 -27.77
CA ALA A 359 -6.58 10.51 -27.43
C ALA A 359 -6.28 11.10 -26.05
N ALA A 360 -6.55 12.39 -25.87
CA ALA A 360 -6.51 13.02 -24.57
C ALA A 360 -7.75 12.61 -23.76
N PRO A 361 -7.59 12.09 -22.53
CA PRO A 361 -8.73 11.84 -21.65
C PRO A 361 -9.49 13.14 -21.35
N SER A 362 -10.82 13.08 -21.27
CA SER A 362 -11.67 14.27 -21.15
C SER A 362 -12.92 14.02 -20.30
N GLU A 363 -13.10 14.83 -19.25
CA GLU A 363 -14.30 14.81 -18.41
C GLU A 363 -15.56 15.21 -19.21
N ASP A 364 -15.44 16.18 -20.11
CA ASP A 364 -16.53 16.64 -20.97
C ASP A 364 -17.04 15.54 -21.93
N HIS A 365 -16.23 14.51 -22.17
CA HIS A 365 -16.54 13.37 -23.04
C HIS A 365 -16.63 12.06 -22.25
N GLU A 366 -16.92 12.14 -20.95
CA GLU A 366 -17.18 10.97 -20.12
C GLU A 366 -18.47 10.28 -20.55
N VAL A 367 -18.39 8.98 -20.83
CA VAL A 367 -19.54 8.17 -21.25
C VAL A 367 -19.89 7.07 -20.27
N ALA A 368 -19.01 6.81 -19.30
CA ALA A 368 -19.18 5.77 -18.30
C ALA A 368 -18.28 6.03 -17.08
N HIS A 369 -18.72 5.50 -15.94
CA HIS A 369 -18.01 5.54 -14.67
C HIS A 369 -17.97 4.13 -14.06
N VAL A 370 -16.79 3.73 -13.57
CA VAL A 370 -16.55 2.49 -12.85
C VAL A 370 -15.85 2.81 -11.52
N ALA A 371 -16.41 2.32 -10.42
CA ALA A 371 -15.85 2.48 -9.07
C ALA A 371 -15.60 1.11 -8.41
N LEU A 372 -14.43 0.89 -7.81
CA LEU A 372 -14.10 -0.35 -7.09
C LEU A 372 -12.98 -0.16 -6.06
N ASP A 373 -12.88 -1.07 -5.08
CA ASP A 373 -11.78 -1.06 -4.11
C ASP A 373 -10.41 -1.35 -4.77
N GLY A 374 -9.33 -0.76 -4.25
CA GLY A 374 -7.98 -0.93 -4.77
C GLY A 374 -7.50 -2.38 -4.86
N VAL A 375 -7.79 -3.21 -3.86
CA VAL A 375 -7.41 -4.63 -3.89
C VAL A 375 -8.26 -5.38 -4.94
N GLU A 376 -9.54 -5.02 -5.08
CA GLU A 376 -10.42 -5.62 -6.09
C GLU A 376 -9.95 -5.28 -7.52
N PHE A 377 -9.57 -4.03 -7.78
CA PHE A 377 -8.99 -3.63 -9.07
C PHE A 377 -7.71 -4.40 -9.37
N CYS A 378 -6.83 -4.55 -8.38
CA CYS A 378 -5.60 -5.33 -8.55
C CYS A 378 -5.88 -6.82 -8.78
N ARG A 379 -6.86 -7.43 -8.11
CA ARG A 379 -7.28 -8.82 -8.37
C ARG A 379 -7.83 -9.00 -9.77
N LEU A 380 -8.62 -8.04 -10.26
CA LEU A 380 -9.07 -8.02 -11.65
C LEU A 380 -7.88 -7.93 -12.60
N ALA A 381 -6.99 -6.95 -12.41
CA ALA A 381 -5.81 -6.74 -13.25
C ALA A 381 -4.84 -7.94 -13.25
N ALA A 382 -4.80 -8.69 -12.16
CA ALA A 382 -4.05 -9.94 -12.01
C ALA A 382 -4.80 -11.19 -12.54
N GLY A 383 -5.99 -11.04 -13.14
CA GLY A 383 -6.78 -12.15 -13.67
C GLY A 383 -7.28 -13.14 -12.60
N HIS A 384 -7.33 -12.72 -11.34
CA HIS A 384 -7.81 -13.54 -10.22
C HIS A 384 -9.33 -13.52 -10.10
N VAL A 385 -9.96 -12.45 -10.58
CA VAL A 385 -11.41 -12.29 -10.66
C VAL A 385 -11.75 -11.99 -12.12
N PRO A 386 -12.70 -12.72 -12.75
CA PRO A 386 -13.09 -12.42 -14.11
C PRO A 386 -13.88 -11.09 -14.17
N PRO A 387 -13.85 -10.37 -15.31
CA PRO A 387 -14.46 -9.04 -15.43
C PRO A 387 -15.93 -8.95 -14.99
N GLN A 388 -16.73 -9.98 -15.25
CA GLN A 388 -18.15 -10.02 -14.90
C GLN A 388 -18.43 -10.25 -13.41
N ASP A 389 -17.46 -10.78 -12.67
CA ASP A 389 -17.60 -11.08 -11.23
C ASP A 389 -16.92 -10.01 -10.36
N ALA A 390 -16.22 -9.05 -10.97
CA ALA A 390 -15.56 -7.96 -10.26
C ALA A 390 -16.59 -7.12 -9.49
N ALA A 391 -16.31 -6.88 -8.20
CA ALA A 391 -17.16 -6.07 -7.33
C ALA A 391 -16.99 -4.58 -7.65
N ALA A 392 -17.60 -4.13 -8.75
CA ALA A 392 -17.51 -2.77 -9.25
C ALA A 392 -18.89 -2.10 -9.34
N GLY A 393 -18.99 -0.86 -8.83
CA GLY A 393 -20.05 0.08 -9.17
C GLY A 393 -19.92 0.51 -10.63
N GLN A 394 -21.03 0.56 -11.36
CA GLN A 394 -21.06 0.79 -12.81
C GLN A 394 -22.18 1.75 -13.18
N ASP A 395 -21.85 2.80 -13.93
CA ASP A 395 -22.82 3.75 -14.48
C ASP A 395 -22.44 4.17 -15.91
N GLY A 396 -23.45 4.40 -16.78
CA GLY A 396 -23.26 4.80 -18.18
C GLY A 396 -23.14 3.66 -19.21
N ASP A 397 -22.30 3.84 -20.23
CA ASP A 397 -22.16 2.93 -21.38
C ASP A 397 -21.63 1.53 -20.97
N ARG A 398 -22.55 0.56 -20.86
CA ARG A 398 -22.25 -0.82 -20.47
C ARG A 398 -21.23 -1.53 -21.37
N GLU A 399 -21.16 -1.15 -22.65
CA GLU A 399 -20.22 -1.73 -23.59
C GLU A 399 -18.79 -1.24 -23.30
N ALA A 400 -18.64 0.07 -23.07
CA ALA A 400 -17.37 0.68 -22.66
C ALA A 400 -16.88 0.11 -21.32
N ILE A 401 -17.79 -0.06 -20.35
CA ILE A 401 -17.46 -0.63 -19.04
C ILE A 401 -16.93 -2.05 -19.17
N ARG A 402 -17.65 -2.92 -19.91
CA ARG A 402 -17.20 -4.30 -20.14
C ARG A 402 -15.83 -4.34 -20.80
N ASP A 403 -15.64 -3.53 -21.84
CA ASP A 403 -14.40 -3.49 -22.60
C ASP A 403 -13.22 -3.02 -21.72
N VAL A 404 -13.42 -2.04 -20.84
CA VAL A 404 -12.38 -1.59 -19.89
C VAL A 404 -12.08 -2.64 -18.82
N LEU A 405 -13.09 -3.26 -18.21
CA LEU A 405 -12.87 -4.31 -17.21
C LEU A 405 -12.15 -5.53 -17.82
N SER A 406 -12.50 -5.91 -19.04
CA SER A 406 -11.80 -6.97 -19.78
C SER A 406 -10.39 -6.55 -20.24
N ALA A 407 -10.17 -5.27 -20.52
CA ALA A 407 -8.83 -4.72 -20.78
C ALA A 407 -7.94 -4.78 -19.53
N ALA A 408 -8.48 -4.41 -18.36
CA ALA A 408 -7.79 -4.53 -17.09
C ALA A 408 -7.40 -5.98 -16.82
N ALA A 409 -8.33 -6.93 -16.95
CA ALA A 409 -8.04 -8.36 -16.76
C ALA A 409 -6.94 -8.86 -17.71
N SER A 410 -6.91 -8.40 -18.96
CA SER A 410 -5.90 -8.82 -19.95
C SER A 410 -4.49 -8.27 -19.70
N LEU A 411 -4.28 -7.44 -18.67
CA LEU A 411 -2.92 -7.04 -18.25
C LEU A 411 -2.17 -8.21 -17.59
N SER A 412 -2.90 -9.15 -16.99
CA SER A 412 -2.35 -10.36 -16.39
C SER A 412 -1.72 -11.31 -17.40
N ARG A 413 -0.66 -11.99 -16.97
CA ARG A 413 0.08 -12.98 -17.74
C ARG A 413 0.80 -13.95 -16.80
N MET A 414 1.29 -15.05 -17.36
CA MET A 414 2.22 -15.95 -16.68
C MET A 414 3.67 -15.51 -16.92
#